data_AF-A0A1A8I875-F1
#
_entry.id   AF-A0A1A8I875-F1
#
_cell.length_a   1.000
_cell.length_b   1.000
_cell.length_c   1.000
_cell.angle_alpha   90.00
_cell.angle_beta   90.00
_cell.angle_gamma   90.00
#
_symmetry.space_group_name_H-M   'P 1'
#
loop_
_entity.id
_entity.type
_entity.pdbx_description
1 polymer ?
#
loop_
_entity_poly.entity_id
_entity_poly.type
_entity_poly.pdbx_seq_one_letter_code
_entity_poly.pdbx_strand_id
1 'polypeptide(L)'
;REEIFEESYRQVMKMRPKDLWKRLMVKFRGEEGLDYGGVAREWLYLLSHEMLNPYYGLFQYSRDDIYTLQINPDSAVNPEHLSYFHFVGRIMGMAVFHGHYIDGGFTLPFYKQLLGKPITLDDMESVDPDLHNSLVWILDNDITGVLDHTFCVEHNAYGEIIQHELKPNGKSVPVTQDNKKEYVRLYVNWRFLRGIEAQFLALQKGFNEVIPQHLLKAFDEKELELIVCGLGKIDINDWKSNTRLKHCTPDSNIVKWFWKAVESFDEERRARLLQFVTGSSRVPLQGFKALQGAAGPRLFTIHQIDASTNNLPKAHTCFNRIDIPPYESYDKLYDKLLTAIEETCGFAVE
;
A
#
# COMPACT_ATOMS: atom_id res chain seq x y z
N ARG A 1 11.97 15.28 8.08
CA ARG A 1 10.85 14.33 8.24
C ARG A 1 9.51 15.02 8.02
N GLU A 2 9.31 16.20 8.62
CA GLU A 2 8.08 17.00 8.53
C GLU A 2 7.61 17.32 7.09
N GLU A 3 8.53 17.61 6.16
CA GLU A 3 8.18 17.94 4.76
C GLU A 3 8.48 16.77 3.79
N ILE A 4 8.30 15.52 4.23
CA ILE A 4 8.72 14.35 3.44
C ILE A 4 8.03 14.28 2.08
N PHE A 5 6.73 14.58 1.99
CA PHE A 5 5.97 14.51 0.75
C PHE A 5 6.46 15.56 -0.26
N GLU A 6 6.50 16.84 0.14
CA GLU A 6 6.90 17.95 -0.72
C GLU A 6 8.35 17.85 -1.21
N GLU A 7 9.29 17.48 -0.34
CA GLU A 7 10.67 17.35 -0.78
C GLU A 7 10.87 16.13 -1.66
N SER A 8 10.17 15.03 -1.38
CA SER A 8 10.21 13.85 -2.26
C SER A 8 9.64 14.17 -3.63
N TYR A 9 8.51 14.87 -3.69
CA TYR A 9 7.89 15.34 -4.93
C TYR A 9 8.88 16.18 -5.75
N ARG A 10 9.48 17.21 -5.14
CA ARG A 10 10.44 18.10 -5.83
C ARG A 10 11.66 17.37 -6.38
N GLN A 11 12.16 16.34 -5.69
CA GLN A 11 13.34 15.59 -6.13
C GLN A 11 12.99 14.55 -7.19
N VAL A 12 11.99 13.69 -6.94
CA VAL A 12 11.62 12.59 -7.82
C VAL A 12 11.07 13.08 -9.15
N MET A 13 10.31 14.18 -9.16
CA MET A 13 9.76 14.73 -10.42
C MET A 13 10.83 15.34 -11.34
N LYS A 14 11.98 15.77 -10.79
CA LYS A 14 13.13 16.24 -11.58
C LYS A 14 13.96 15.09 -12.16
N MET A 15 13.83 13.88 -11.62
CA MET A 15 14.57 12.73 -12.10
C MET A 15 14.03 12.24 -13.44
N ARG A 16 14.94 11.76 -14.30
CA ARG A 16 14.56 11.06 -15.53
C ARG A 16 14.20 9.62 -15.17
N PRO A 17 13.33 8.93 -15.95
CA PRO A 17 12.94 7.55 -15.66
C PRO A 17 14.12 6.60 -15.43
N LYS A 18 15.19 6.71 -16.23
CA LYS A 18 16.42 5.89 -16.09
C LYS A 18 17.15 6.08 -14.75
N ASP A 19 17.00 7.25 -14.14
CA ASP A 19 17.62 7.55 -12.85
C ASP A 19 16.83 6.91 -11.69
N LEU A 20 15.54 6.61 -11.87
CA LEU A 20 14.68 5.94 -10.87
C LEU A 20 15.03 4.44 -10.68
N TRP A 21 15.68 3.83 -11.68
CA TRP A 21 16.18 2.45 -11.62
C TRP A 21 17.52 2.31 -10.91
N LYS A 22 18.18 3.42 -10.56
CA LYS A 22 19.43 3.38 -9.81
C LYS A 22 19.16 3.06 -8.36
N ARG A 23 20.18 2.56 -7.64
CA ARG A 23 20.11 2.29 -6.20
C ARG A 23 19.58 3.53 -5.46
N LEU A 24 18.48 3.36 -4.75
CA LEU A 24 17.86 4.42 -3.97
C LEU A 24 18.73 4.75 -2.75
N MET A 25 19.22 5.98 -2.68
CA MET A 25 19.97 6.50 -1.55
C MET A 25 19.24 7.71 -0.99
N VAL A 26 18.67 7.55 0.21
CA VAL A 26 17.94 8.61 0.89
C VAL A 26 18.76 9.10 2.08
N LYS A 27 18.73 10.42 2.32
CA LYS A 27 19.34 11.05 3.48
C LYS A 27 18.35 12.04 4.08
N PHE A 28 17.95 11.82 5.32
CA PHE A 28 17.17 12.81 6.06
C PHE A 28 18.07 13.97 6.47
N ARG A 29 17.58 15.20 6.29
CA ARG A 29 18.32 16.41 6.61
C ARG A 29 18.54 16.50 8.13
N GLY A 30 19.78 16.69 8.55
CA GLY A 30 20.15 16.77 9.97
C GLY A 30 20.38 15.43 10.66
N GLU A 31 20.23 14.30 9.95
CA GLU A 31 20.44 12.96 10.50
C GLU A 31 21.70 12.31 9.89
N GLU A 32 22.51 11.67 10.73
CA GLU A 32 23.61 10.81 10.28
C GLU A 32 23.08 9.43 9.88
N GLY A 33 22.68 9.30 8.61
CA GLY A 33 22.33 8.01 8.04
C GLY A 33 23.57 7.14 7.81
N LEU A 34 23.90 6.26 8.75
CA LEU A 34 24.92 5.22 8.58
C LEU A 34 24.44 4.06 7.67
N ASP A 35 23.12 3.90 7.56
CA ASP A 35 22.45 2.80 6.86
C ASP A 35 21.59 3.31 5.67
N TYR A 36 22.15 3.26 4.46
CA TYR A 36 21.43 3.69 3.26
C TYR A 36 20.22 2.82 2.88
N GLY A 37 20.20 1.54 3.27
CA GLY A 37 19.12 0.61 2.90
C GLY A 37 17.90 0.75 3.83
N GLY A 38 18.16 0.87 5.12
CA GLY A 38 17.14 1.16 6.14
C GLY A 38 16.43 2.48 5.90
N VAL A 39 17.21 3.53 5.62
CA VAL A 39 16.70 4.89 5.41
C VAL A 39 15.82 4.97 4.15
N ALA A 40 16.13 4.22 3.08
CA ALA A 40 15.29 4.16 1.89
C ALA A 40 13.93 3.51 2.14
N ARG A 41 13.87 2.45 2.96
CA ARG A 41 12.62 1.78 3.33
C ARG A 41 11.77 2.66 4.24
N GLU A 42 12.40 3.27 5.25
CA GLU A 42 11.72 4.20 6.13
C GLU A 42 11.17 5.39 5.35
N TRP A 43 11.93 5.93 4.41
CA TRP A 43 11.45 6.99 3.51
C TRP A 43 10.22 6.56 2.72
N LEU A 44 10.21 5.38 2.12
CA LEU A 44 9.02 4.88 1.41
C LEU A 44 7.83 4.66 2.35
N TYR A 45 8.06 4.14 3.56
CA TYR A 45 7.01 3.96 4.56
C TYR A 45 6.39 5.30 4.98
N LEU A 46 7.21 6.29 5.33
CA LEU A 46 6.72 7.60 5.75
C LEU A 46 6.02 8.32 4.58
N LEU A 47 6.60 8.21 3.38
CA LEU A 47 6.02 8.80 2.18
C LEU A 47 4.69 8.12 1.80
N SER A 48 4.57 6.80 1.94
CA SER A 48 3.31 6.11 1.66
C SER A 48 2.19 6.59 2.58
N HIS A 49 2.47 6.87 3.85
CA HIS A 49 1.48 7.46 4.76
C HIS A 49 1.07 8.86 4.32
N GLU A 50 2.02 9.72 3.97
CA GLU A 50 1.71 11.09 3.53
C GLU A 50 1.00 11.12 2.17
N MET A 51 1.32 10.21 1.24
CA MET A 51 0.63 10.10 -0.05
C MET A 51 -0.88 9.86 0.11
N LEU A 52 -1.26 9.21 1.21
CA LEU A 52 -2.64 8.82 1.52
C LEU A 52 -3.28 9.78 2.54
N ASN A 53 -2.57 10.84 2.94
CA ASN A 53 -3.06 11.84 3.86
C ASN A 53 -4.22 12.64 3.21
N PRO A 54 -5.43 12.66 3.81
CA PRO A 54 -6.59 13.36 3.27
C PRO A 54 -6.34 14.86 3.02
N TYR A 55 -5.36 15.46 3.70
CA TYR A 55 -4.96 16.86 3.52
C TYR A 55 -4.63 17.20 2.05
N TYR A 56 -4.00 16.28 1.31
CA TYR A 56 -3.64 16.52 -0.09
C TYR A 56 -4.82 16.37 -1.06
N GLY A 57 -5.93 15.79 -0.60
CA GLY A 57 -7.14 15.59 -1.41
C GLY A 57 -6.97 14.62 -2.58
N LEU A 58 -5.91 13.81 -2.62
CA LEU A 58 -5.61 12.90 -3.74
C LEU A 58 -6.45 11.62 -3.68
N PHE A 59 -6.56 11.02 -2.50
CA PHE A 59 -7.30 9.77 -2.30
C PHE A 59 -8.39 9.95 -1.26
N GLN A 60 -9.39 9.08 -1.32
CA GLN A 60 -10.47 8.97 -0.35
C GLN A 60 -10.74 7.51 -0.03
N TYR A 61 -11.33 7.25 1.14
CA TYR A 61 -11.78 5.91 1.48
C TYR A 61 -12.89 5.45 0.53
N SER A 62 -12.86 4.18 0.15
CA SER A 62 -13.89 3.59 -0.71
C SER A 62 -15.21 3.38 0.03
N ARG A 63 -15.13 3.04 1.32
CA ARG A 63 -16.27 2.82 2.22
C ARG A 63 -15.89 3.16 3.66
N ASP A 64 -16.90 3.33 4.50
CA ASP A 64 -16.73 3.64 5.92
C ASP A 64 -16.25 2.44 6.76
N ASP A 65 -16.46 1.21 6.27
CA ASP A 65 -16.17 -0.05 6.96
C ASP A 65 -14.87 -0.74 6.48
N ILE A 66 -14.38 -0.37 5.30
CA ILE A 66 -13.18 -0.93 4.66
C ILE A 66 -12.21 0.20 4.33
N TYR A 67 -11.07 0.23 5.03
CA TYR A 67 -9.98 1.20 4.85
C TYR A 67 -9.16 0.99 3.57
N THR A 68 -9.82 0.71 2.44
CA THR A 68 -9.19 0.73 1.11
C THR A 68 -9.40 2.07 0.44
N LEU A 69 -8.40 2.54 -0.30
CA LEU A 69 -8.39 3.85 -0.91
C LEU A 69 -8.73 3.81 -2.41
N GLN A 70 -9.38 4.86 -2.87
CA GLN A 70 -9.66 5.14 -4.28
C GLN A 70 -9.25 6.59 -4.60
N ILE A 71 -9.04 6.89 -5.88
CA ILE A 71 -8.78 8.26 -6.32
C ILE A 71 -9.97 9.14 -5.94
N ASN A 72 -9.68 10.31 -5.36
CA ASN A 72 -10.69 11.32 -5.10
C ASN A 72 -11.10 12.00 -6.43
N PRO A 73 -12.36 11.87 -6.89
CA PRO A 73 -12.85 12.57 -8.08
C PRO A 73 -12.73 14.09 -7.96
N ASP A 74 -12.79 14.61 -6.74
CA ASP A 74 -12.73 16.04 -6.43
C ASP A 74 -11.29 16.54 -6.17
N SER A 75 -10.29 15.72 -6.51
CA SER A 75 -8.86 16.09 -6.35
C SER A 75 -8.46 17.37 -7.09
N ALA A 76 -9.24 17.81 -8.08
CA ALA A 76 -9.02 19.07 -8.80
C ALA A 76 -9.10 20.33 -7.90
N VAL A 77 -9.60 20.22 -6.66
CA VAL A 77 -9.45 21.25 -5.63
C VAL A 77 -7.97 21.63 -5.42
N ASN A 78 -7.06 20.67 -5.63
CA ASN A 78 -5.63 20.92 -5.71
C ASN A 78 -5.21 21.15 -7.18
N PRO A 79 -4.77 22.35 -7.58
CA PRO A 79 -4.40 22.64 -8.97
C PRO A 79 -3.28 21.75 -9.52
N GLU A 80 -2.40 21.25 -8.65
CA GLU A 80 -1.25 20.41 -9.02
C GLU A 80 -1.57 18.91 -8.94
N HIS A 81 -2.83 18.52 -8.70
CA HIS A 81 -3.21 17.13 -8.42
C HIS A 81 -2.71 16.13 -9.47
N LEU A 82 -2.79 16.46 -10.77
CA LEU A 82 -2.32 15.56 -11.83
C LEU A 82 -0.81 15.30 -11.74
N SER A 83 -0.03 16.34 -11.39
CA SER A 83 1.41 16.19 -11.18
C SER A 83 1.70 15.34 -9.93
N TYR A 84 0.91 15.50 -8.87
CA TYR A 84 1.00 14.63 -7.69
C TYR A 84 0.61 13.18 -8.00
N PHE A 85 -0.41 12.92 -8.81
CA PHE A 85 -0.71 11.56 -9.25
C PHE A 85 0.44 10.96 -10.08
N HIS A 86 1.04 11.74 -10.98
CA HIS A 86 2.24 11.30 -11.71
C HIS A 86 3.39 10.94 -10.76
N PHE A 87 3.63 11.77 -9.74
CA PHE A 87 4.58 11.49 -8.68
C PHE A 87 4.25 10.21 -7.90
N VAL A 88 3.01 10.05 -7.44
CA VAL A 88 2.53 8.84 -6.74
C VAL A 88 2.78 7.60 -7.59
N GLY A 89 2.47 7.66 -8.88
CA GLY A 89 2.76 6.60 -9.85
C GLY A 89 4.24 6.22 -9.88
N ARG A 90 5.14 7.22 -9.92
CA ARG A 90 6.60 6.96 -9.85
C ARG A 90 7.00 6.30 -8.54
N ILE A 91 6.47 6.74 -7.40
CA ILE A 91 6.76 6.15 -6.09
C ILE A 91 6.28 4.69 -6.02
N MET A 92 5.07 4.42 -6.50
CA MET A 92 4.55 3.05 -6.63
C MET A 92 5.46 2.18 -7.50
N GLY A 93 5.87 2.68 -8.66
CA GLY A 93 6.78 1.95 -9.55
C GLY A 93 8.16 1.72 -8.91
N MET A 94 8.69 2.70 -8.18
CA MET A 94 9.95 2.57 -7.44
C MET A 94 9.85 1.56 -6.31
N ALA A 95 8.75 1.54 -5.55
CA ALA A 95 8.53 0.56 -4.49
C ALA A 95 8.59 -0.87 -5.07
N VAL A 96 7.84 -1.12 -6.15
CA VAL A 96 7.87 -2.41 -6.86
C VAL A 96 9.26 -2.76 -7.38
N PHE A 97 9.94 -1.82 -8.05
CA PHE A 97 11.24 -2.06 -8.67
C PHE A 97 12.33 -2.40 -7.63
N HIS A 98 12.33 -1.70 -6.50
CA HIS A 98 13.34 -1.87 -5.44
C HIS A 98 12.98 -2.95 -4.41
N GLY A 99 11.83 -3.63 -4.56
CA GLY A 99 11.39 -4.67 -3.64
C GLY A 99 10.99 -4.13 -2.27
N HIS A 100 10.29 -2.99 -2.27
CA HIS A 100 9.74 -2.32 -1.11
C HIS A 100 8.21 -2.26 -1.20
N TYR A 101 7.57 -2.03 -0.06
CA TYR A 101 6.11 -2.05 0.05
C TYR A 101 5.59 -0.67 0.40
N ILE A 102 4.42 -0.34 -0.15
CA ILE A 102 3.66 0.86 0.21
C ILE A 102 2.68 0.46 1.29
N ASP A 103 2.67 1.24 2.37
CA ASP A 103 1.69 1.06 3.42
C ASP A 103 0.40 1.79 3.06
N GLY A 104 -0.69 1.02 2.95
CA GLY A 104 -1.98 1.47 2.43
C GLY A 104 -2.39 0.69 1.19
N GLY A 105 -3.61 0.16 1.21
CA GLY A 105 -4.18 -0.64 0.13
C GLY A 105 -5.12 0.17 -0.74
N PHE A 106 -4.98 0.04 -2.06
CA PHE A 106 -6.00 0.51 -2.99
C PHE A 106 -7.08 -0.56 -3.17
N THR A 107 -8.22 -0.20 -3.75
CA THR A 107 -9.24 -1.19 -4.12
C THR A 107 -8.69 -2.15 -5.20
N LEU A 108 -9.15 -3.40 -5.24
CA LEU A 108 -8.78 -4.36 -6.31
C LEU A 108 -9.02 -3.80 -7.73
N PRO A 109 -10.11 -3.06 -8.01
CA PRO A 109 -10.33 -2.46 -9.32
C PRO A 109 -9.25 -1.45 -9.72
N PHE A 110 -8.63 -0.74 -8.76
CA PHE A 110 -7.50 0.15 -9.03
C PHE A 110 -6.32 -0.63 -9.62
N TYR A 111 -5.94 -1.77 -9.02
CA TYR A 111 -4.86 -2.61 -9.55
C TYR A 111 -5.25 -3.24 -10.89
N LYS A 112 -6.51 -3.63 -11.06
CA LYS A 112 -7.05 -4.14 -12.33
C LYS A 112 -6.92 -3.11 -13.47
N GLN A 113 -7.26 -1.85 -13.20
CA GLN A 113 -7.05 -0.74 -14.13
C GLN A 113 -5.57 -0.52 -14.42
N LEU A 114 -4.68 -0.66 -13.42
CA LEU A 114 -3.24 -0.46 -13.60
C LEU A 114 -2.63 -1.53 -14.51
N LEU A 115 -3.16 -2.76 -14.45
CA LEU A 115 -2.86 -3.85 -15.38
C LEU A 115 -3.41 -3.63 -16.79
N GLY A 116 -4.28 -2.63 -16.99
CA GLY A 116 -4.99 -2.40 -18.26
C GLY A 116 -6.07 -3.44 -18.53
N LYS A 117 -6.57 -4.11 -17.49
CA LYS A 117 -7.68 -5.07 -17.60
C LYS A 117 -9.02 -4.34 -17.51
N PRO A 118 -10.06 -4.83 -18.21
CA PRO A 118 -11.38 -4.22 -18.14
C PRO A 118 -12.00 -4.43 -16.76
N ILE A 119 -12.70 -3.41 -16.28
CA ILE A 119 -13.56 -3.52 -15.10
C ILE A 119 -14.86 -4.24 -15.47
N THR A 120 -15.37 -5.03 -14.54
CA THR A 120 -16.53 -5.91 -14.64
C THR A 120 -17.51 -5.62 -13.53
N LEU A 121 -18.72 -6.18 -13.59
CA LEU A 121 -19.73 -5.99 -12.56
C LEU A 121 -19.29 -6.52 -11.20
N ASP A 122 -18.63 -7.68 -11.16
CA ASP A 122 -18.15 -8.31 -9.92
C ASP A 122 -17.19 -7.42 -9.13
N ASP A 123 -16.43 -6.57 -9.81
CA ASP A 123 -15.54 -5.59 -9.18
C ASP A 123 -16.32 -4.57 -8.31
N MET A 124 -17.58 -4.31 -8.66
CA MET A 124 -18.48 -3.41 -7.92
C MET A 124 -18.84 -3.97 -6.55
N GLU A 125 -18.89 -5.30 -6.36
CA GLU A 125 -19.29 -5.92 -5.09
C GLU A 125 -18.40 -5.47 -3.92
N SER A 126 -17.11 -5.25 -4.19
CA SER A 126 -16.13 -4.75 -3.20
C SER A 126 -16.11 -3.23 -3.02
N VAL A 127 -16.69 -2.46 -3.94
CA VAL A 127 -16.70 -0.98 -3.92
C VAL A 127 -18.04 -0.40 -3.51
N ASP A 128 -19.15 -0.96 -4.01
CA ASP A 128 -20.52 -0.54 -3.75
C ASP A 128 -21.49 -1.76 -3.87
N PRO A 129 -21.80 -2.48 -2.76
CA PRO A 129 -22.57 -3.72 -2.83
C PRO A 129 -24.02 -3.48 -3.22
N ASP A 130 -24.59 -2.34 -2.82
CA ASP A 130 -25.97 -2.00 -3.09
C ASP A 130 -26.18 -1.70 -4.58
N LEU A 131 -25.26 -0.95 -5.17
CA LEU A 131 -25.25 -0.74 -6.63
C LEU A 131 -24.99 -2.05 -7.37
N HIS A 132 -24.04 -2.87 -6.89
CA HIS A 132 -23.80 -4.20 -7.45
C HIS A 132 -25.09 -5.04 -7.49
N ASN A 133 -25.78 -5.19 -6.36
CA ASN A 133 -27.01 -5.96 -6.25
C ASN A 133 -28.11 -5.41 -7.17
N SER A 134 -28.22 -4.09 -7.28
CA SER A 134 -29.18 -3.43 -8.17
C SER A 134 -28.90 -3.74 -9.65
N LEU A 135 -27.63 -3.68 -10.07
CA LEU A 135 -27.22 -3.98 -11.43
C LEU A 135 -27.33 -5.49 -11.76
N VAL A 136 -27.02 -6.37 -10.81
CA VAL A 136 -27.27 -7.82 -10.93
C VAL A 136 -28.75 -8.09 -11.09
N TRP A 137 -29.60 -7.44 -10.29
CA TRP A 137 -31.05 -7.58 -10.40
C TRP A 137 -31.56 -7.21 -11.81
N ILE A 138 -31.06 -6.11 -12.41
CA ILE A 138 -31.39 -5.73 -13.79
C ILE A 138 -31.03 -6.86 -14.78
N LEU A 139 -29.88 -7.50 -14.60
CA LEU A 139 -29.44 -8.59 -15.47
C LEU A 139 -30.30 -9.84 -15.32
N ASP A 140 -30.67 -10.19 -14.11
CA ASP A 140 -31.30 -11.48 -13.80
C ASP A 140 -32.83 -11.46 -13.91
N ASN A 141 -33.46 -10.28 -13.90
CA ASN A 141 -34.92 -10.15 -13.87
C ASN A 141 -35.51 -9.56 -15.16
N ASP A 142 -36.82 -9.75 -15.32
CA ASP A 142 -37.57 -9.05 -16.35
C ASP A 142 -37.81 -7.59 -15.94
N ILE A 143 -37.27 -6.64 -16.70
CA ILE A 143 -37.35 -5.20 -16.48
C ILE A 143 -38.54 -4.55 -17.21
N THR A 144 -39.30 -5.32 -18.00
CA THR A 144 -40.40 -4.80 -18.84
C THR A 144 -41.50 -4.19 -17.99
N GLY A 145 -41.70 -2.87 -18.08
CA GLY A 145 -42.68 -2.13 -17.27
C GLY A 145 -42.30 -2.00 -15.79
N VAL A 146 -41.09 -2.41 -15.41
CA VAL A 146 -40.58 -2.30 -14.03
C VAL A 146 -39.57 -1.16 -13.91
N LEU A 147 -38.74 -0.95 -14.94
CA LEU A 147 -37.75 0.12 -15.00
C LEU A 147 -38.05 1.05 -16.17
N ASP A 148 -38.15 2.35 -15.88
CA ASP A 148 -38.25 3.40 -16.90
C ASP A 148 -36.93 4.17 -16.95
N HIS A 149 -35.87 3.46 -17.36
CA HIS A 149 -34.53 4.01 -17.49
C HIS A 149 -34.18 4.26 -18.95
N THR A 150 -33.39 5.31 -19.17
CA THR A 150 -32.67 5.54 -20.42
C THR A 150 -31.20 5.22 -20.22
N PHE A 151 -30.36 5.32 -21.26
CA PHE A 151 -28.90 5.19 -21.13
C PHE A 151 -28.27 6.43 -20.47
N CYS A 152 -28.83 6.82 -19.34
CA CYS A 152 -28.38 7.92 -18.49
C CYS A 152 -28.24 7.47 -17.05
N VAL A 153 -27.38 8.18 -16.33
CA VAL A 153 -27.16 7.99 -14.91
C VAL A 153 -27.20 9.36 -14.23
N GLU A 154 -27.84 9.39 -13.06
CA GLU A 154 -27.88 10.58 -12.22
C GLU A 154 -26.82 10.44 -11.13
N HIS A 155 -26.09 11.52 -10.85
CA HIS A 155 -25.26 11.58 -9.67
C HIS A 155 -25.28 12.94 -9.03
N ASN A 156 -25.14 12.92 -7.71
CA ASN A 156 -24.92 14.12 -6.94
C ASN A 156 -23.46 14.58 -7.13
N ALA A 157 -23.29 15.82 -7.56
CA ALA A 157 -22.02 16.54 -7.55
C ALA A 157 -22.24 17.86 -6.80
N TYR A 158 -21.62 18.00 -5.62
CA TYR A 158 -21.71 19.20 -4.77
C TYR A 158 -23.15 19.65 -4.41
N GLY A 159 -24.07 18.70 -4.25
CA GLY A 159 -25.47 18.97 -3.92
C GLY A 159 -26.38 19.12 -5.13
N GLU A 160 -25.83 19.14 -6.36
CA GLU A 160 -26.60 19.18 -7.60
C GLU A 160 -26.69 17.79 -8.23
N ILE A 161 -27.90 17.38 -8.65
CA ILE A 161 -28.10 16.14 -9.39
C ILE A 161 -27.79 16.41 -10.86
N ILE A 162 -26.70 15.83 -11.35
CA ILE A 162 -26.26 15.93 -12.74
C ILE A 162 -26.60 14.62 -13.45
N GLN A 163 -27.16 14.75 -14.66
CA GLN A 163 -27.45 13.62 -15.53
C GLN A 163 -26.34 13.45 -16.57
N HIS A 164 -25.78 12.24 -16.64
CA HIS A 164 -24.73 11.87 -17.58
C HIS A 164 -25.21 10.80 -18.57
N GLU A 165 -24.96 11.00 -19.87
CA GLU A 165 -25.29 10.02 -20.91
C GLU A 165 -24.20 8.95 -21.01
N LEU A 166 -24.57 7.68 -20.81
CA LEU A 166 -23.64 6.54 -20.87
C LEU A 166 -23.13 6.24 -22.29
N LYS A 167 -23.85 6.73 -23.31
CA LYS A 167 -23.49 6.63 -24.73
C LYS A 167 -24.09 7.81 -25.50
N PRO A 168 -23.64 8.10 -26.73
CA PRO A 168 -24.20 9.19 -27.53
C PRO A 168 -25.72 9.06 -27.69
N ASN A 169 -26.45 10.16 -27.45
CA ASN A 169 -27.91 10.22 -27.44
C ASN A 169 -28.57 9.32 -26.38
N GLY A 170 -27.87 9.07 -25.27
CA GLY A 170 -28.29 8.12 -24.23
C GLY A 170 -29.66 8.47 -23.62
N LYS A 171 -30.01 9.76 -23.55
CA LYS A 171 -31.32 10.25 -23.08
C LYS A 171 -32.50 9.76 -23.91
N SER A 172 -32.27 9.48 -25.19
CA SER A 172 -33.33 9.04 -26.12
C SER A 172 -33.38 7.53 -26.29
N VAL A 173 -32.46 6.79 -25.66
CA VAL A 173 -32.38 5.33 -25.78
C VAL A 173 -32.92 4.69 -24.50
N PRO A 174 -34.10 4.05 -24.53
CA PRO A 174 -34.62 3.33 -23.37
C PRO A 174 -33.81 2.05 -23.11
N VAL A 175 -33.75 1.65 -21.84
CA VAL A 175 -33.19 0.37 -21.42
C VAL A 175 -34.26 -0.70 -21.63
N THR A 176 -33.95 -1.72 -22.42
CA THR A 176 -34.83 -2.83 -22.79
C THR A 176 -34.18 -4.17 -22.48
N GLN A 177 -34.92 -5.26 -22.58
CA GLN A 177 -34.37 -6.61 -22.40
C GLN A 177 -33.16 -6.90 -23.27
N ASP A 178 -33.20 -6.44 -24.53
CA ASP A 178 -32.15 -6.70 -25.50
C ASP A 178 -30.86 -5.92 -25.22
N ASN A 179 -30.96 -4.76 -24.56
CA ASN A 179 -29.84 -3.84 -24.36
C ASN A 179 -29.39 -3.68 -22.90
N LYS A 180 -30.07 -4.30 -21.93
CA LYS A 180 -29.75 -4.18 -20.50
C LYS A 180 -28.31 -4.58 -20.14
N LYS A 181 -27.73 -5.56 -20.86
CA LYS A 181 -26.32 -5.96 -20.70
C LYS A 181 -25.36 -4.83 -21.08
N GLU A 182 -25.67 -4.10 -22.15
CA GLU A 182 -24.90 -2.93 -22.58
C GLU A 182 -25.02 -1.81 -21.55
N TYR A 183 -26.24 -1.54 -21.07
CA TYR A 183 -26.50 -0.53 -20.03
C TYR A 183 -25.65 -0.79 -18.79
N VAL A 184 -25.71 -2.01 -18.23
CA VAL A 184 -24.94 -2.37 -17.02
C VAL A 184 -23.44 -2.23 -17.26
N ARG A 185 -22.92 -2.70 -18.40
CA ARG A 185 -21.49 -2.55 -18.74
C ARG A 185 -21.05 -1.08 -18.80
N LEU A 186 -21.85 -0.21 -19.40
CA LEU A 186 -21.53 1.21 -19.50
C LEU A 186 -21.65 1.91 -18.13
N TYR A 187 -22.66 1.54 -17.32
CA TYR A 187 -22.83 2.04 -15.96
C TYR A 187 -21.59 1.72 -15.11
N VAL A 188 -21.15 0.46 -15.12
CA VAL A 188 -19.97 0.02 -14.36
C VAL A 188 -18.73 0.82 -14.79
N ASN A 189 -18.46 0.91 -16.09
CA ASN A 189 -17.31 1.69 -16.59
C ASN A 189 -17.38 3.15 -16.14
N TRP A 190 -18.54 3.78 -16.27
CA TRP A 190 -18.73 5.16 -15.83
C TRP A 190 -18.49 5.31 -14.32
N ARG A 191 -19.02 4.41 -13.49
CA ARG A 191 -18.88 4.48 -12.02
C ARG A 191 -17.41 4.41 -11.56
N PHE A 192 -16.58 3.68 -12.29
CA PHE A 192 -15.15 3.51 -12.00
C PHE A 192 -14.23 4.55 -12.67
N LEU A 193 -14.69 5.27 -13.69
CA LEU A 193 -13.87 6.25 -14.42
C LEU A 193 -14.29 7.70 -14.15
N ARG A 194 -15.55 7.93 -13.76
CA ARG A 194 -16.12 9.27 -13.58
C ARG A 194 -15.25 10.13 -12.67
N GLY A 195 -14.77 11.23 -13.25
CA GLY A 195 -14.02 12.26 -12.52
C GLY A 195 -12.60 11.83 -12.13
N ILE A 196 -12.12 10.65 -12.54
CA ILE A 196 -10.78 10.15 -12.18
C ILE A 196 -9.88 9.81 -13.38
N GLU A 197 -10.38 9.88 -14.62
CA GLU A 197 -9.62 9.45 -15.81
C GLU A 197 -8.26 10.16 -15.94
N ALA A 198 -8.22 11.49 -15.82
CA ALA A 198 -6.99 12.25 -15.96
C ALA A 198 -5.99 11.93 -14.83
N GLN A 199 -6.49 11.77 -13.61
CA GLN A 199 -5.74 11.40 -12.41
C GLN A 199 -5.12 10.01 -12.57
N PHE A 200 -5.95 9.04 -12.97
CA PHE A 200 -5.52 7.66 -13.17
C PHE A 200 -4.49 7.55 -14.29
N LEU A 201 -4.69 8.25 -15.42
CA LEU A 201 -3.72 8.28 -16.51
C LEU A 201 -2.38 8.92 -16.09
N ALA A 202 -2.41 9.98 -15.28
CA ALA A 202 -1.20 10.59 -14.74
C ALA A 202 -0.44 9.61 -13.83
N LEU A 203 -1.15 8.92 -12.93
CA LEU A 203 -0.58 7.88 -12.06
C LEU A 203 -0.01 6.71 -12.87
N GLN A 204 -0.80 6.16 -13.79
CA GLN A 204 -0.38 5.05 -14.65
C GLN A 204 0.86 5.42 -15.46
N LYS A 205 0.94 6.66 -15.98
CA LYS A 205 2.13 7.16 -16.66
C LYS A 205 3.36 7.10 -15.75
N GLY A 206 3.26 7.58 -14.50
CA GLY A 206 4.36 7.52 -13.53
C GLY A 206 4.80 6.11 -13.19
N PHE A 207 3.82 5.22 -12.99
CA PHE A 207 4.08 3.82 -12.72
C PHE A 207 4.83 3.15 -13.89
N ASN A 208 4.33 3.37 -15.10
CA ASN A 208 4.87 2.77 -16.33
C ASN A 208 6.22 3.33 -16.78
N GLU A 209 6.62 4.51 -16.29
CA GLU A 209 7.98 5.03 -16.46
C GLU A 209 9.02 4.18 -15.71
N VAL A 210 8.62 3.52 -14.62
CA VAL A 210 9.51 2.66 -13.82
C VAL A 210 9.30 1.17 -14.11
N ILE A 211 8.04 0.73 -14.19
CA ILE A 211 7.66 -0.67 -14.42
C ILE A 211 6.97 -0.80 -15.79
N PRO A 212 7.65 -1.29 -16.84
CA PRO A 212 7.03 -1.44 -18.15
C PRO A 212 5.77 -2.33 -18.14
N GLN A 213 4.67 -1.85 -18.75
CA GLN A 213 3.37 -2.55 -18.79
C GLN A 213 3.45 -4.02 -19.24
N HIS A 214 4.39 -4.36 -20.14
CA HIS A 214 4.51 -5.74 -20.63
C HIS A 214 4.98 -6.73 -19.56
N LEU A 215 5.70 -6.28 -18.53
CA LEU A 215 6.11 -7.11 -17.39
C LEU A 215 4.92 -7.43 -16.47
N LEU A 216 3.88 -6.60 -16.51
CA LEU A 216 2.70 -6.75 -15.67
C LEU A 216 1.70 -7.79 -16.18
N LYS A 217 1.82 -8.22 -17.45
CA LYS A 217 0.85 -9.10 -18.11
C LYS A 217 0.65 -10.45 -17.45
N ALA A 218 1.65 -10.93 -16.71
CA ALA A 218 1.60 -12.21 -16.03
C ALA A 218 0.77 -12.17 -14.74
N PHE A 219 0.51 -10.97 -14.19
CA PHE A 219 -0.12 -10.82 -12.90
C PHE A 219 -1.64 -10.61 -13.01
N ASP A 220 -2.35 -11.09 -12.00
CA ASP A 220 -3.68 -10.61 -11.65
C ASP A 220 -3.67 -9.44 -10.65
N GLU A 221 -4.83 -8.83 -10.48
CA GLU A 221 -5.02 -7.66 -9.62
C GLU A 221 -4.69 -7.94 -8.16
N LYS A 222 -4.89 -9.19 -7.68
CA LYS A 222 -4.54 -9.61 -6.32
C LYS A 222 -3.03 -9.82 -6.19
N GLU A 223 -2.40 -10.41 -7.21
CA GLU A 223 -0.95 -10.56 -7.25
C GLU A 223 -0.25 -9.20 -7.33
N LEU A 224 -0.78 -8.25 -8.10
CA LEU A 224 -0.24 -6.89 -8.17
C LEU A 224 -0.40 -6.14 -6.85
N GLU A 225 -1.56 -6.24 -6.20
CA GLU A 225 -1.77 -5.73 -4.84
C GLU A 225 -0.68 -6.25 -3.89
N LEU A 226 -0.44 -7.56 -3.89
CA LEU A 226 0.57 -8.18 -3.02
C LEU A 226 2.00 -7.75 -3.36
N ILE A 227 2.30 -7.46 -4.63
CA ILE A 227 3.60 -6.93 -5.04
C ILE A 227 3.79 -5.49 -4.54
N VAL A 228 2.74 -4.67 -4.57
CA VAL A 228 2.79 -3.25 -4.16
C VAL A 228 2.75 -3.11 -2.64
N CYS A 229 1.90 -3.85 -1.95
CA CYS A 229 1.58 -3.67 -0.53
C CYS A 229 2.21 -4.75 0.37
N GLY A 230 2.69 -5.86 -0.18
CA GLY A 230 3.16 -7.01 0.62
C GLY A 230 2.03 -7.75 1.32
N LEU A 231 2.36 -8.78 2.09
CA LEU A 231 1.39 -9.52 2.90
C LEU A 231 0.99 -8.70 4.13
N GLY A 232 -0.32 -8.57 4.33
CA GLY A 232 -0.87 -7.82 5.45
C GLY A 232 -0.90 -8.57 6.78
N LYS A 233 -0.91 -9.91 6.76
CA LYS A 233 -0.93 -10.75 7.96
C LYS A 233 0.45 -11.33 8.23
N ILE A 234 0.93 -11.19 9.46
CA ILE A 234 2.22 -11.74 9.88
C ILE A 234 2.02 -13.17 10.39
N ASP A 235 2.53 -14.16 9.65
CA ASP A 235 2.61 -15.53 10.12
C ASP A 235 3.82 -15.69 11.07
N ILE A 236 3.55 -15.79 12.37
CA ILE A 236 4.58 -15.96 13.41
C ILE A 236 5.36 -17.26 13.21
N ASN A 237 4.74 -18.34 12.72
CA ASN A 237 5.43 -19.61 12.51
C ASN A 237 6.41 -19.50 11.33
N ASP A 238 5.99 -18.85 10.24
CA ASP A 238 6.89 -18.54 9.12
C ASP A 238 8.04 -17.65 9.58
N TRP A 239 7.76 -16.62 10.40
CA TRP A 239 8.79 -15.74 10.95
C TRP A 239 9.81 -16.51 11.80
N LYS A 240 9.33 -17.35 12.74
CA LYS A 240 10.15 -18.20 13.59
C LYS A 240 11.03 -19.13 12.77
N SER A 241 10.45 -19.84 11.80
CA SER A 241 11.16 -20.84 10.98
C SER A 241 12.24 -20.23 10.09
N ASN A 242 12.09 -18.96 9.71
CA ASN A 242 13.04 -18.23 8.88
C ASN A 242 13.90 -17.23 9.67
N THR A 243 14.03 -17.41 10.98
CA THR A 243 14.88 -16.56 11.83
C THR A 243 16.25 -17.18 12.04
N ARG A 244 17.29 -16.39 11.76
CA ARG A 244 18.67 -16.72 12.11
C ARG A 244 18.98 -16.29 13.54
N LEU A 245 19.70 -17.14 14.29
CA LEU A 245 20.19 -16.82 15.62
C LEU A 245 21.71 -16.56 15.58
N LYS A 246 22.17 -15.54 16.31
CA LYS A 246 23.59 -15.19 16.42
C LYS A 246 23.97 -14.95 17.88
N HIS A 247 25.01 -15.63 18.37
CA HIS A 247 25.42 -15.64 19.79
C HIS A 247 24.29 -16.00 20.77
N CYS A 248 23.27 -16.69 20.28
CA CYS A 248 22.19 -17.29 21.04
C CYS A 248 21.74 -18.57 20.35
N THR A 249 20.94 -19.37 21.04
CA THR A 249 20.39 -20.63 20.55
C THR A 249 18.87 -20.62 20.75
N PRO A 250 18.11 -21.55 20.14
CA PRO A 250 16.68 -21.66 20.39
C PRO A 250 16.34 -21.84 21.88
N ASP A 251 17.28 -22.40 22.66
CA ASP A 251 17.12 -22.61 24.09
C ASP A 251 17.40 -21.39 24.97
N SER A 252 18.05 -20.36 24.42
CA SER A 252 18.37 -19.13 25.14
C SER A 252 17.09 -18.44 25.61
N ASN A 253 17.07 -18.01 26.89
CA ASN A 253 15.94 -17.30 27.49
C ASN A 253 15.49 -16.10 26.65
N ILE A 254 16.44 -15.30 26.15
CA ILE A 254 16.13 -14.14 25.30
C ILE A 254 15.34 -14.52 24.04
N VAL A 255 15.60 -15.67 23.43
CA VAL A 255 14.91 -16.13 22.21
C VAL A 255 13.50 -16.62 22.57
N LYS A 256 13.37 -17.41 23.63
CA LYS A 256 12.07 -17.88 24.15
C LYS A 256 11.18 -16.71 24.57
N TRP A 257 11.74 -15.74 25.28
CA TRP A 257 11.04 -14.54 25.74
C TRP A 257 10.67 -13.59 24.61
N PHE A 258 11.57 -13.37 23.65
CA PHE A 258 11.27 -12.59 22.45
C PHE A 258 10.04 -13.15 21.73
N TRP A 259 10.04 -14.45 21.43
CA TRP A 259 8.91 -15.06 20.74
C TRP A 259 7.62 -15.10 21.57
N LYS A 260 7.73 -15.30 22.89
CA LYS A 260 6.58 -15.19 23.79
C LYS A 260 5.97 -13.78 23.75
N ALA A 261 6.80 -12.74 23.69
CA ALA A 261 6.33 -11.36 23.55
C ALA A 261 5.65 -11.15 22.18
N VAL A 262 6.27 -11.58 21.07
CA VAL A 262 5.69 -11.46 19.72
C VAL A 262 4.34 -12.18 19.57
N GLU A 263 4.19 -13.36 20.18
CA GLU A 263 2.92 -14.08 20.21
C GLU A 263 1.83 -13.33 20.97
N SER A 264 2.20 -12.59 22.02
CA SER A 264 1.27 -11.79 22.82
C SER A 264 0.88 -10.45 22.18
N PHE A 265 1.64 -9.97 21.19
CA PHE A 265 1.34 -8.74 20.46
C PHE A 265 0.12 -8.92 19.55
N ASP A 266 -0.62 -7.83 19.36
CA ASP A 266 -1.62 -7.71 18.29
C ASP A 266 -0.94 -7.50 16.92
N GLU A 267 -1.72 -7.48 15.84
CA GLU A 267 -1.18 -7.29 14.48
C GLU A 267 -0.43 -5.97 14.33
N GLU A 268 -0.91 -4.90 14.98
CA GLU A 268 -0.27 -3.58 14.91
C GLU A 268 1.13 -3.60 15.54
N ARG A 269 1.26 -4.14 16.76
CA ARG A 269 2.57 -4.25 17.44
C ARG A 269 3.52 -5.20 16.71
N ARG A 270 3.01 -6.27 16.09
CA ARG A 270 3.83 -7.15 15.22
C ARG A 270 4.35 -6.39 14.01
N ALA A 271 3.51 -5.59 13.36
CA ALA A 271 3.90 -4.76 12.22
C ALA A 271 4.94 -3.71 12.61
N ARG A 272 4.76 -3.03 13.76
CA ARG A 272 5.74 -2.07 14.29
C ARG A 272 7.08 -2.72 14.62
N LEU A 273 7.08 -3.92 15.22
CA LEU A 273 8.31 -4.67 15.46
C LEU A 273 9.00 -5.06 14.14
N LEU A 274 8.24 -5.53 13.15
CA LEU A 274 8.78 -5.87 11.84
C LEU A 274 9.41 -4.64 11.20
N GLN A 275 8.74 -3.49 11.29
CA GLN A 275 9.23 -2.21 10.79
C GLN A 275 10.49 -1.76 11.52
N PHE A 276 10.51 -1.86 12.85
CA PHE A 276 11.68 -1.52 13.66
C PHE A 276 12.92 -2.30 13.20
N VAL A 277 12.78 -3.61 12.92
CA VAL A 277 13.92 -4.46 12.60
C VAL A 277 14.25 -4.50 11.10
N THR A 278 13.29 -4.26 10.22
CA THR A 278 13.45 -4.42 8.76
C THR A 278 13.22 -3.13 7.96
N GLY A 279 12.70 -2.08 8.58
CA GLY A 279 12.27 -0.85 7.90
C GLY A 279 10.94 -1.00 7.14
N SER A 280 10.27 -2.15 7.20
CA SER A 280 8.96 -2.37 6.57
C SER A 280 7.97 -3.01 7.54
N SER A 281 6.72 -2.57 7.50
CA SER A 281 5.59 -3.15 8.26
C SER A 281 4.99 -4.39 7.58
N ARG A 282 5.50 -4.79 6.40
CA ARG A 282 4.88 -5.81 5.52
C ARG A 282 5.83 -6.97 5.24
N VAL A 283 5.26 -8.17 5.09
CA VAL A 283 6.02 -9.39 4.79
C VAL A 283 6.07 -9.61 3.27
N PRO A 284 7.20 -10.03 2.69
CA PRO A 284 7.25 -10.38 1.28
C PRO A 284 6.23 -11.46 0.91
N LEU A 285 5.70 -11.41 -0.32
CA LEU A 285 4.78 -12.42 -0.85
C LEU A 285 5.30 -13.86 -0.67
N GLN A 286 6.61 -14.05 -0.79
CA GLN A 286 7.27 -15.34 -0.66
C GLN A 286 7.56 -15.73 0.81
N GLY A 287 7.06 -14.97 1.79
CA GLY A 287 7.27 -15.17 3.22
C GLY A 287 8.60 -14.61 3.74
N PHE A 288 8.88 -14.88 5.02
CA PHE A 288 10.06 -14.38 5.73
C PHE A 288 11.40 -14.87 5.17
N LYS A 289 11.40 -15.99 4.43
CA LYS A 289 12.58 -16.48 3.70
C LYS A 289 13.09 -15.52 2.62
N ALA A 290 12.20 -14.67 2.10
CA ALA A 290 12.48 -13.75 0.99
C ALA A 290 12.70 -12.30 1.44
N LEU A 291 12.84 -12.07 2.75
CA LEU A 291 13.20 -10.75 3.28
C LEU A 291 14.43 -10.20 2.56
N GLN A 292 14.38 -8.92 2.20
CA GLN A 292 15.49 -8.24 1.54
C GLN A 292 16.32 -7.47 2.58
N GLY A 293 17.64 -7.50 2.46
CA GLY A 293 18.60 -6.61 3.12
C GLY A 293 19.09 -5.53 2.15
N ALA A 294 20.05 -4.70 2.53
CA ALA A 294 20.59 -3.66 1.63
C ALA A 294 21.43 -4.20 0.46
N ALA A 295 21.82 -5.48 0.51
CA ALA A 295 22.65 -6.16 -0.49
C ALA A 295 21.95 -7.41 -1.08
N GLY A 296 20.61 -7.47 -1.03
CA GLY A 296 19.82 -8.60 -1.52
C GLY A 296 19.24 -9.46 -0.39
N PRO A 297 18.80 -10.70 -0.69
CA PRO A 297 18.06 -11.54 0.25
C PRO A 297 18.78 -11.76 1.58
N ARG A 298 18.08 -11.52 2.69
CA ARG A 298 18.63 -11.60 4.05
C ARG A 298 17.54 -11.89 5.08
N LEU A 299 17.71 -12.99 5.80
CA LEU A 299 16.80 -13.42 6.86
C LEU A 299 16.78 -12.47 8.06
N PHE A 300 15.65 -12.47 8.77
CA PHE A 300 15.54 -11.88 10.09
C PHE A 300 16.55 -12.52 11.05
N THR A 301 17.25 -11.72 11.84
CA THR A 301 18.32 -12.21 12.74
C THR A 301 18.13 -11.68 14.16
N ILE A 302 18.06 -12.59 15.13
CA ILE A 302 18.18 -12.25 16.56
C ILE A 302 19.65 -12.42 16.97
N HIS A 303 20.23 -11.38 17.54
CA HIS A 303 21.62 -11.36 17.96
C HIS A 303 21.71 -10.97 19.42
N GLN A 304 22.12 -11.91 20.27
CA GLN A 304 22.43 -11.56 21.66
C GLN A 304 23.79 -10.83 21.68
N ILE A 305 23.81 -9.63 22.24
CA ILE A 305 25.04 -8.83 22.36
C ILE A 305 25.49 -8.80 23.81
N ASP A 306 26.79 -8.61 24.02
CA ASP A 306 27.33 -8.29 25.33
C ASP A 306 27.23 -6.77 25.56
N ALA A 307 26.18 -6.36 26.25
CA ALA A 307 25.87 -4.96 26.54
C ALA A 307 25.10 -4.84 27.86
N SER A 308 25.09 -3.64 28.43
CA SER A 308 24.30 -3.33 29.63
C SER A 308 22.83 -3.68 29.43
N THR A 309 22.24 -4.37 30.39
CA THR A 309 20.81 -4.73 30.38
C THR A 309 19.90 -3.51 30.61
N ASN A 310 20.45 -2.33 30.86
CA ASN A 310 19.68 -1.08 30.89
C ASN A 310 19.42 -0.52 29.48
N ASN A 311 20.21 -0.93 28.49
CA ASN A 311 20.09 -0.47 27.11
C ASN A 311 18.81 -1.03 26.46
N LEU A 312 18.26 -0.27 25.51
CA LEU A 312 17.20 -0.77 24.63
C LEU A 312 17.76 -1.75 23.59
N PRO A 313 16.94 -2.67 23.04
CA PRO A 313 17.30 -3.42 21.85
C PRO A 313 17.61 -2.45 20.70
N LYS A 314 18.60 -2.76 19.88
CA LYS A 314 18.99 -1.92 18.73
C LYS A 314 18.76 -2.68 17.43
N ALA A 315 18.13 -2.05 16.45
CA ALA A 315 17.88 -2.65 15.14
C ALA A 315 18.91 -2.18 14.10
N HIS A 316 19.23 -3.08 13.16
CA HIS A 316 20.04 -2.82 11.98
C HIS A 316 19.24 -3.26 10.75
N THR A 317 18.43 -2.35 10.22
CA THR A 317 17.40 -2.63 9.20
C THR A 317 17.98 -3.12 7.88
N CYS A 318 19.15 -2.63 7.48
CA CYS A 318 19.92 -3.17 6.35
C CYS A 318 20.31 -4.63 6.45
N PHE A 319 20.36 -5.16 7.68
CA PHE A 319 20.71 -6.54 7.97
C PHE A 319 19.54 -7.38 8.47
N ASN A 320 18.34 -6.78 8.58
CA ASN A 320 17.17 -7.37 9.23
C ASN A 320 17.52 -7.96 10.61
N ARG A 321 18.36 -7.26 11.39
CA ARG A 321 18.93 -7.78 12.64
C ARG A 321 18.50 -6.94 13.84
N ILE A 322 18.07 -7.61 14.91
CA ILE A 322 17.87 -7.01 16.22
C ILE A 322 18.96 -7.49 17.18
N ASP A 323 19.66 -6.53 17.79
CA ASP A 323 20.64 -6.75 18.83
C ASP A 323 19.95 -6.63 20.19
N ILE A 324 19.92 -7.73 20.96
CA ILE A 324 19.20 -7.83 22.23
C ILE A 324 20.21 -8.00 23.38
N PRO A 325 20.24 -7.09 24.36
CA PRO A 325 21.01 -7.26 25.59
C PRO A 325 20.58 -8.51 26.38
N PRO A 326 21.43 -9.07 27.26
CA PRO A 326 21.12 -10.27 28.02
C PRO A 326 20.23 -9.96 29.22
N TYR A 327 18.97 -9.53 28.96
CA TYR A 327 18.01 -9.17 30.00
C TYR A 327 17.81 -10.30 31.02
N GLU A 328 17.57 -9.92 32.28
CA GLU A 328 17.53 -10.84 33.42
C GLU A 328 16.16 -11.50 33.61
N SER A 329 15.10 -10.92 33.03
CA SER A 329 13.74 -11.43 33.14
C SER A 329 12.92 -11.19 31.87
N TYR A 330 11.83 -11.96 31.73
CA TYR A 330 10.85 -11.77 30.67
C TYR A 330 10.25 -10.36 30.70
N ASP A 331 9.85 -9.87 31.87
CA ASP A 331 9.19 -8.57 32.01
C ASP A 331 10.11 -7.43 31.55
N LYS A 332 11.39 -7.48 31.91
CA LYS A 332 12.37 -6.47 31.47
C LYS A 332 12.60 -6.52 29.97
N LEU A 333 12.66 -7.71 29.37
CA LEU A 333 12.75 -7.84 27.91
C LEU A 333 11.50 -7.28 27.24
N TYR A 334 10.32 -7.62 27.75
CA TYR A 334 9.04 -7.18 27.22
C TYR A 334 8.92 -5.66 27.23
N ASP A 335 9.17 -5.05 28.39
CA ASP A 335 9.13 -3.59 28.55
C ASP A 335 10.13 -2.90 27.63
N LYS A 336 11.40 -3.34 27.62
CA LYS A 336 12.45 -2.72 26.80
C LYS A 336 12.20 -2.90 25.29
N LEU A 337 11.66 -4.04 24.88
CA LEU A 337 11.27 -4.28 23.49
C LEU A 337 10.10 -3.38 23.09
N LEU A 338 9.09 -3.26 23.96
CA LEU A 338 7.93 -2.41 23.72
C LEU A 338 8.31 -0.94 23.61
N THR A 339 9.12 -0.45 24.56
CA THR A 339 9.69 0.91 24.52
C THR A 339 10.44 1.15 23.21
N ALA A 340 11.30 0.22 22.78
CA ALA A 340 12.03 0.39 21.52
C ALA A 340 11.11 0.47 20.30
N ILE A 341 10.06 -0.35 20.20
CA ILE A 341 9.17 -0.29 19.02
C ILE A 341 8.18 0.88 19.06
N GLU A 342 7.87 1.43 20.23
CA GLU A 342 6.95 2.57 20.40
C GLU A 342 7.66 3.94 20.34
N GLU A 343 8.92 4.02 20.77
CA GLU A 343 9.68 5.30 20.79
C GLU A 343 10.49 5.57 19.50
N THR A 344 10.70 4.58 18.62
CA THR A 344 11.57 4.73 17.43
C THR A 344 10.85 5.29 16.19
N CYS A 345 10.14 6.42 16.33
CA CYS A 345 9.81 7.28 15.18
C CYS A 345 11.06 8.08 14.78
N GLY A 346 12.08 7.40 14.22
CA GLY A 346 13.32 7.99 13.72
C GLY A 346 14.59 7.26 14.20
N PHE A 347 15.59 7.14 13.33
CA PHE A 347 16.85 6.41 13.57
C PHE A 347 17.81 7.06 14.62
N ALA A 348 17.31 7.91 15.50
CA ALA A 348 18.12 8.64 16.48
C ALA A 348 17.62 8.36 17.90
N VAL A 349 18.06 7.23 18.47
CA VAL A 349 18.16 7.11 19.93
C VAL A 349 19.54 6.54 20.23
N GLU A 350 20.45 7.43 20.63
CA GLU A 350 21.78 7.05 21.15
C GLU A 350 21.66 6.26 22.45
#